data_AF-A0A497C467-F1
#
_entry.id   AF-A0A497C467-F1
#
_cell.length_a   1.000
_cell.length_b   1.000
_cell.length_c   1.000
_cell.angle_alpha   90.00
_cell.angle_beta   90.00
_cell.angle_gamma   90.00
#
_symmetry.space_group_name_H-M   'P 1'
#
loop_
_entity.id
_entity.type
_entity.pdbx_description
1 polymer ?
#
loop_
_entity_poly.entity_id
_entity_poly.type
_entity_poly.pdbx_seq_one_letter_code
_entity_poly.pdbx_strand_id
1 'polypeptide(L)'
;KFLTQRGSGHGSYYFTPDGKKIVYCEYEFGGIFGIINKPKDRFIVQDLETGEFTQLLDWEVGVLAFSPDGNEIVFKAKQTEKSPWAIYIINIDGTNLRHLAYFDDFLEEWYADAREY
;
A
#
# COMPACT_ATOMS: atom_id res chain seq x y z
N LYS A 1 -22.37 9.74 -5.05
CA LYS A 1 -21.36 9.20 -6.00
C LYS A 1 -20.59 8.14 -5.22
N PHE A 2 -20.81 6.85 -5.49
CA PHE A 2 -20.04 5.79 -4.83
C PHE A 2 -18.60 5.86 -5.36
N LEU A 3 -17.62 5.97 -4.46
CA LEU A 3 -16.21 6.08 -4.83
C LEU A 3 -15.67 4.78 -5.45
N THR A 4 -16.30 3.63 -5.18
CA THR A 4 -15.94 2.34 -5.77
C THR A 4 -17.21 1.52 -6.07
N GLN A 5 -17.24 0.85 -7.22
CA GLN A 5 -18.43 0.11 -7.71
C GLN A 5 -18.35 -1.41 -7.51
N ARG A 6 -17.26 -1.94 -6.97
CA ARG A 6 -17.03 -3.38 -6.79
C ARG A 6 -16.91 -3.67 -5.31
N GLY A 7 -17.77 -4.54 -4.78
CA GLY A 7 -17.83 -4.94 -3.39
C GLY A 7 -16.65 -5.82 -2.97
N SER A 8 -15.45 -5.27 -2.99
CA SER A 8 -14.25 -5.86 -2.40
C SER A 8 -14.09 -5.28 -1.00
N GLY A 9 -13.59 -6.04 -0.02
CA GLY A 9 -13.26 -5.50 1.29
C GLY A 9 -12.07 -4.54 1.14
N HIS A 10 -12.29 -3.24 1.29
CA HIS A 10 -11.23 -2.26 1.07
C HIS A 10 -10.47 -2.07 2.39
N GLY A 11 -9.27 -2.66 2.46
CA GLY A 11 -8.26 -2.22 3.41
C GLY A 11 -7.95 -0.74 3.17
N SER A 12 -7.61 -0.05 4.24
CA SER A 12 -7.23 1.36 4.38
C SER A 12 -6.94 2.15 3.09
N TYR A 13 -7.57 3.32 2.99
CA TYR A 13 -7.48 4.25 1.88
C TYR A 13 -6.94 5.60 2.34
N TYR A 14 -6.11 6.24 1.51
CA TYR A 14 -5.52 7.55 1.79
C TYR A 14 -5.67 8.48 0.59
N PHE A 15 -6.04 9.73 0.84
CA PHE A 15 -5.93 10.78 -0.17
C PHE A 15 -4.49 11.28 -0.24
N THR A 16 -4.04 11.66 -1.44
CA THR A 16 -2.82 12.46 -1.57
C THR A 16 -2.98 13.80 -0.85
N PRO A 17 -1.89 14.46 -0.40
CA PRO A 17 -1.97 15.74 0.31
C PRO A 17 -2.71 16.84 -0.46
N ASP A 18 -2.64 16.83 -1.79
CA ASP A 18 -3.37 17.76 -2.67
C ASP A 18 -4.84 17.38 -2.91
N GLY A 19 -5.29 16.23 -2.40
CA GLY A 19 -6.65 15.72 -2.55
C GLY A 19 -7.04 15.24 -3.94
N LYS A 20 -6.09 15.17 -4.90
CA LYS A 20 -6.39 14.83 -6.30
C LYS A 20 -6.38 13.34 -6.60
N LYS A 21 -5.67 12.55 -5.81
CA LYS A 21 -5.59 11.10 -5.99
C LYS A 21 -5.97 10.37 -4.70
N ILE A 22 -6.33 9.10 -4.86
CA ILE A 22 -6.52 8.16 -3.76
C ILE A 22 -5.57 6.98 -3.93
N VAL A 23 -5.06 6.48 -2.82
CA VAL A 23 -4.25 5.27 -2.76
C VAL A 23 -4.97 4.24 -1.90
N TYR A 24 -5.08 3.02 -2.42
CA TYR A 24 -5.80 1.93 -1.76
C TYR A 24 -5.26 0.57 -2.16
N CYS A 25 -5.56 -0.43 -1.33
CA CYS A 25 -5.33 -1.83 -1.66
C CYS A 25 -6.64 -2.48 -2.13
N GLU A 26 -6.60 -3.17 -3.27
CA GLU A 26 -7.72 -3.94 -3.80
C GLU A 26 -7.39 -5.43 -3.78
N TYR A 27 -8.27 -6.23 -3.18
CA TYR A 27 -8.16 -7.68 -3.25
C TYR A 27 -8.75 -8.21 -4.57
N GLU A 28 -7.92 -8.81 -5.40
CA GLU A 28 -8.33 -9.53 -6.61
C GLU A 28 -8.62 -10.99 -6.25
N PHE A 29 -9.91 -11.37 -6.23
CA PHE A 29 -10.37 -12.70 -5.79
C PHE A 29 -9.99 -13.87 -6.75
N GLY A 30 -9.36 -13.56 -7.88
CA GLY A 30 -8.81 -14.57 -8.78
C GLY A 30 -9.85 -15.39 -9.57
N GLY A 31 -11.05 -14.85 -9.79
CA GLY A 31 -12.14 -15.53 -10.48
C GLY A 31 -12.94 -16.47 -9.57
N ILE A 32 -13.34 -17.64 -10.07
CA ILE A 32 -14.12 -18.63 -9.30
C ILE A 32 -13.28 -19.12 -8.10
N PHE A 33 -13.36 -18.43 -6.97
CA PHE A 33 -12.64 -18.74 -5.72
C PHE A 33 -11.13 -18.98 -5.89
N GLY A 34 -10.46 -18.20 -6.75
CA GLY A 34 -9.03 -18.35 -7.00
C GLY A 34 -8.64 -19.53 -7.91
N ILE A 35 -9.62 -20.20 -8.54
CA ILE A 35 -9.36 -21.30 -9.48
C ILE A 35 -8.78 -20.80 -10.80
N ILE A 36 -9.11 -19.57 -11.21
CA ILE A 36 -8.67 -19.01 -12.51
C ILE A 36 -7.31 -18.34 -12.36
N ASN A 37 -7.18 -17.46 -11.36
CA ASN A 37 -5.94 -16.78 -11.03
C ASN A 37 -5.69 -16.89 -9.52
N LYS A 38 -4.42 -16.91 -9.10
CA LYS A 38 -4.08 -16.81 -7.68
C LYS A 38 -4.64 -15.48 -7.14
N PRO A 39 -5.39 -15.48 -6.02
CA PRO A 39 -5.81 -14.24 -5.39
C PRO A 39 -4.59 -13.40 -4.98
N LYS A 40 -4.71 -12.08 -5.11
CA LYS A 40 -3.62 -11.15 -4.79
C LYS A 40 -4.15 -9.79 -4.39
N ASP A 41 -3.38 -9.09 -3.60
CA ASP A 41 -3.60 -7.67 -3.35
C ASP A 41 -2.97 -6.84 -4.46
N ARG A 42 -3.61 -5.72 -4.78
CA ARG A 42 -3.10 -4.73 -5.72
C ARG A 42 -3.02 -3.39 -5.01
N PHE A 43 -1.81 -2.83 -4.98
CA PHE A 43 -1.58 -1.50 -4.44
C PHE A 43 -1.73 -0.47 -5.56
N ILE A 44 -2.73 0.39 -5.47
CA ILE A 44 -3.20 1.22 -6.58
C ILE A 44 -3.19 2.70 -6.18
N VAL A 45 -2.73 3.54 -7.11
CA VAL A 45 -2.95 5.00 -7.11
C VAL A 45 -4.00 5.30 -8.17
N GLN A 46 -5.04 6.06 -7.83
CA GLN A 46 -6.08 6.46 -8.76
C GLN A 46 -6.27 7.98 -8.75
N ASP A 47 -6.31 8.57 -9.94
CA ASP A 47 -6.70 9.96 -10.16
C ASP A 47 -8.22 10.12 -10.03
N LEU A 48 -8.67 11.08 -9.21
CA LEU A 48 -10.08 11.25 -8.90
C LEU A 48 -10.85 12.05 -9.97
N GLU A 49 -10.14 12.81 -10.81
CA GLU A 49 -10.73 13.60 -11.89
C GLU A 49 -10.96 12.73 -13.12
N THR A 50 -9.91 12.04 -13.58
CA THR A 50 -9.96 11.22 -14.80
C THR A 50 -10.45 9.80 -14.54
N GLY A 51 -10.26 9.29 -13.31
CA GLY A 51 -10.48 7.90 -12.96
C GLY A 51 -9.36 6.95 -13.39
N GLU A 52 -8.31 7.47 -14.03
CA GLU A 52 -7.12 6.69 -14.41
C GLU A 52 -6.42 6.15 -13.16
N PHE A 53 -5.84 4.96 -13.28
CA PHE A 53 -5.14 4.33 -12.17
C PHE A 53 -3.83 3.68 -12.60
N THR A 54 -2.90 3.64 -11.66
CA THR A 54 -1.61 2.95 -11.79
C THR A 54 -1.51 1.92 -10.68
N GLN A 55 -1.21 0.67 -11.05
CA GLN A 55 -0.84 -0.34 -10.08
C GLN A 55 0.65 -0.18 -9.75
N LEU A 56 0.95 0.07 -8.48
CA LEU A 56 2.32 0.20 -7.99
C LEU A 56 2.96 -1.17 -7.76
N LEU A 57 2.25 -2.07 -7.07
CA LEU A 57 2.74 -3.39 -6.65
C LEU A 57 1.59 -4.40 -6.56
N ASP A 58 1.94 -5.68 -6.56
CA ASP A 58 1.04 -6.82 -6.32
C ASP A 58 1.40 -7.59 -5.02
N TRP A 59 1.90 -6.86 -4.03
CA TRP A 59 2.32 -7.38 -2.73
C TRP A 59 1.21 -7.20 -1.69
N GLU A 60 1.31 -7.93 -0.58
CA GLU A 60 0.47 -7.64 0.58
C GLU A 60 0.99 -6.36 1.24
N VAL A 61 0.20 -5.29 1.14
CA VAL A 61 0.55 -3.95 1.60
C VAL A 61 -0.37 -3.56 2.76
N GLY A 62 0.25 -3.09 3.84
CA GLY A 62 -0.40 -2.47 4.98
C GLY A 62 -0.31 -0.94 4.93
N VAL A 63 -0.93 -0.30 5.93
CA VAL A 63 -1.08 1.15 6.02
C VAL A 63 0.23 1.92 6.09
N LEU A 64 0.13 3.13 5.55
CA LEU A 64 1.14 3.90 4.86
C LEU A 64 0.93 5.39 5.11
N ALA A 65 1.98 6.18 4.92
CA ALA A 65 1.93 7.64 4.97
C ALA A 65 2.54 8.23 3.69
N PHE A 66 2.11 9.42 3.32
CA PHE A 66 2.73 10.19 2.25
C PHE A 66 3.86 11.06 2.80
N SER A 67 4.86 11.33 1.97
CA SER A 67 5.74 12.47 2.18
C SER A 67 4.90 13.77 2.18
N PRO A 68 5.35 14.84 2.87
CA PRO A 68 4.60 16.11 2.91
C PRO A 68 4.33 16.73 1.54
N ASP A 69 5.20 16.48 0.56
CA ASP A 69 5.06 16.92 -0.82
C ASP A 69 4.21 15.99 -1.70
N GLY A 70 3.80 14.83 -1.17
CA GLY A 70 2.94 13.85 -1.85
C GLY A 70 3.62 13.03 -2.94
N ASN A 71 4.93 13.15 -3.11
CA ASN A 71 5.67 12.46 -4.18
C ASN A 71 6.09 11.03 -3.81
N GLU A 72 6.22 10.74 -2.52
CA GLU A 72 6.65 9.44 -2.00
C GLU A 72 5.61 8.86 -1.05
N ILE A 73 5.60 7.53 -0.97
CA ILE A 73 4.73 6.75 -0.09
C ILE A 73 5.62 5.83 0.74
N VAL A 74 5.54 5.93 2.07
CA VAL A 74 6.13 4.95 2.99
C VAL A 74 5.06 3.96 3.42
N PHE A 75 5.35 2.67 3.35
CA PHE A 75 4.35 1.63 3.59
C PHE A 75 4.99 0.36 4.15
N LYS A 76 4.20 -0.40 4.90
CA LYS A 76 4.55 -1.74 5.34
C LYS A 76 4.13 -2.75 4.27
N ALA A 77 5.01 -3.65 3.84
CA ALA A 77 4.67 -4.69 2.87
C ALA A 77 5.40 -6.01 3.11
N LYS A 78 4.86 -7.09 2.53
CA LYS A 78 5.60 -8.34 2.29
C LYS A 78 5.33 -8.83 0.86
N GLN A 79 6.40 -9.23 0.17
CA GLN A 79 6.33 -9.62 -1.24
C GLN A 79 5.63 -10.96 -1.46
N THR A 80 5.74 -11.87 -0.49
CA THR A 80 5.08 -13.19 -0.52
C THR A 80 4.58 -13.54 0.88
N GLU A 81 3.73 -14.57 0.98
CA GLU A 81 3.25 -15.10 2.26
C GLU A 81 4.38 -15.54 3.20
N LYS A 82 5.55 -15.92 2.66
CA LYS A 82 6.73 -16.35 3.43
C LYS A 82 7.73 -15.23 3.70
N SER A 83 7.56 -14.07 3.07
CA SER A 83 8.45 -12.92 3.26
C SER A 83 8.16 -12.27 4.61
N PRO A 84 9.19 -11.83 5.35
CA PRO A 84 8.97 -11.00 6.53
C PRO A 84 8.31 -9.68 6.11
N TRP A 85 7.58 -9.07 7.05
CA TRP A 85 7.11 -7.71 6.85
C TRP A 85 8.28 -6.73 6.91
N ALA A 86 8.27 -5.75 6.02
CA ALA A 86 9.27 -4.70 5.99
C ALA A 86 8.63 -3.34 5.65
N ILE A 87 9.36 -2.28 5.96
CA ILE A 87 9.02 -0.90 5.60
C ILE A 87 9.71 -0.57 4.28
N TYR A 88 8.93 -0.04 3.35
CA TYR A 88 9.38 0.38 2.03
C TYR A 88 8.99 1.83 1.78
N ILE A 89 9.71 2.46 0.85
CA ILE A 89 9.33 3.74 0.24
C ILE A 89 9.30 3.59 -1.28
N ILE A 90 8.32 4.20 -1.92
CA ILE A 90 8.17 4.23 -3.39
C ILE A 90 7.69 5.61 -3.84
N ASN A 91 8.03 6.01 -5.05
CA ASN A 91 7.44 7.18 -5.67
C ASN A 91 5.97 6.90 -6.05
N ILE A 92 5.16 7.96 -6.10
CA ILE A 92 3.74 7.87 -6.48
C ILE A 92 3.52 7.36 -7.92
N ASP A 93 4.53 7.46 -8.77
CA ASP A 93 4.53 6.91 -10.14
C ASP A 93 4.97 5.43 -10.22
N GLY A 94 5.31 4.82 -9.08
CA GLY A 94 5.77 3.43 -8.99
C GLY A 94 7.28 3.24 -9.15
N THR A 95 8.04 4.31 -9.35
CA THR A 95 9.50 4.24 -9.46
C THR A 95 10.19 4.27 -8.09
N ASN A 96 11.49 3.96 -8.07
CA ASN A 96 12.36 4.10 -6.89
C ASN A 96 11.88 3.38 -5.63
N LEU A 97 11.33 2.16 -5.80
CA LEU A 97 11.04 1.27 -4.67
C LEU A 97 12.32 0.95 -3.89
N ARG A 98 12.32 1.26 -2.59
CA ARG A 98 13.45 1.04 -1.68
C ARG A 98 12.97 0.33 -0.40
N HIS A 99 13.76 -0.64 0.05
CA HIS A 99 13.64 -1.24 1.37
C HIS A 99 14.30 -0.32 2.40
N LEU A 100 13.59 0.02 3.48
CA LEU A 100 14.12 0.88 4.54
C LEU A 100 14.59 0.06 5.75
N ALA A 101 13.74 -0.83 6.26
CA ALA A 101 14.03 -1.68 7.41
C ALA A 101 13.07 -2.86 7.46
N TYR A 102 13.45 -3.94 8.14
CA TYR A 102 12.48 -4.95 8.54
C TYR A 102 11.55 -4.38 9.61
N PHE A 103 10.29 -4.80 9.59
CA PHE A 103 9.27 -4.23 10.47
C PHE A 103 9.54 -4.56 11.94
N ASP A 104 10.06 -5.75 12.22
CA ASP A 104 10.36 -6.19 13.58
C ASP A 104 11.52 -5.37 14.17
N ASP A 105 12.59 -5.15 13.40
CA ASP A 105 13.71 -4.28 13.79
C ASP A 105 13.24 -2.83 14.05
N PHE A 106 12.39 -2.30 13.17
CA PHE A 106 11.81 -0.96 13.32
C PHE A 106 11.01 -0.81 14.61
N LEU A 107 10.24 -1.84 14.98
CA LEU A 107 9.48 -1.81 16.23
C LEU A 107 10.40 -1.90 17.46
N GLU A 108 11.44 -2.74 17.42
CA GLU A 108 12.37 -2.86 18.54
C GLU A 108 13.11 -1.54 18.84
N GLU A 109 13.58 -0.84 17.80
CA GLU A 109 14.20 0.49 17.95
C GLU A 109 13.19 1.52 18.49
N TRP A 110 11.98 1.59 17.91
CA TRP A 110 10.97 2.56 18.32
C TRP A 110 10.45 2.35 19.75
N TYR A 111 10.28 1.09 20.17
CA TYR A 111 9.88 0.75 21.54
C TYR A 111 11.03 0.80 22.54
N ALA A 112 12.29 0.69 22.11
CA ALA A 112 13.42 0.95 22.98
C ALA A 112 13.46 2.44 23.37
N ASP A 113 13.32 3.33 22.40
CA ASP A 113 13.29 4.78 22.63
C ASP A 113 12.06 5.22 23.47
N ALA A 114 10.91 4.56 23.29
CA ALA A 114 9.70 4.85 24.06
C ALA A 114 9.71 4.33 25.52
N ARG A 115 10.68 3.47 25.89
CA ARG A 115 10.88 2.99 27.27
C ARG A 115 11.82 3.88 28.08
N GLU A 116 12.45 4.87 27.45
CA GLU A 116 13.33 5.84 28.11
C GLU A 116 12.59 7.12 28.57
N TYR A 117 11.26 7.15 28.45
CA TYR A 117 10.36 8.20 28.96
C TYR A 117 9.35 7.64 29.96
#